data_AF-A0A928TMI9-F1
#
_entry.id   AF-A0A928TMI9-F1
#
_cell.length_a   1.000
_cell.length_b   1.000
_cell.length_c   1.000
_cell.angle_alpha   90.00
_cell.angle_beta   90.00
_cell.angle_gamma   90.00
#
_symmetry.space_group_name_H-M   'P 1'
#
loop_
_entity.id
_entity.type
_entity.pdbx_description
1 polymer ?
#
loop_
_entity_poly.entity_id
_entity_poly.type
_entity_poly.pdbx_seq_one_letter_code
_entity_poly.pdbx_strand_id
1 'polypeptide(L)'
;MLDTELLDEIREANLAYLLLAQRLLRQDRAEALYRLGVSDEVADLLAQLSTAQLLRIATSSQLMCRFRCDDRLVWDLLVKHAKDKGVRGVHAAILMNSALAQAA
;
A
#
# COMPACT_ATOMS: atom_id res chain seq x y z
N MET A 1 -15.25 -3.19 -21.72
CA MET A 1 -14.34 -2.03 -21.64
C MET A 1 -14.51 -1.47 -20.23
N LEU A 2 -13.43 -1.23 -19.47
CA LEU A 2 -13.55 -0.50 -18.22
C LEU A 2 -14.06 0.91 -18.55
N ASP A 3 -14.93 1.45 -17.69
CA ASP A 3 -15.44 2.81 -17.83
C ASP A 3 -14.27 3.81 -17.85
N THR A 4 -14.34 4.85 -18.68
CA THR A 4 -13.29 5.87 -18.79
C THR A 4 -13.12 6.60 -17.46
N GLU A 5 -14.23 6.85 -16.76
CA GLU A 5 -14.21 7.47 -15.42
C GLU A 5 -13.48 6.57 -14.41
N LEU A 6 -13.76 5.27 -14.43
CA LEU A 6 -13.08 4.28 -13.58
C LEU A 6 -11.57 4.19 -13.89
N LEU A 7 -11.17 4.29 -15.16
CA LEU A 7 -9.76 4.32 -15.55
C LEU A 7 -9.05 5.58 -15.05
N ASP A 8 -9.74 6.72 -15.02
CA ASP A 8 -9.20 7.96 -14.45
C ASP A 8 -9.04 7.85 -12.93
N GLU A 9 -10.01 7.27 -12.22
CA GLU A 9 -9.88 6.97 -10.78
C GLU A 9 -8.69 6.03 -10.47
N ILE A 10 -8.52 4.97 -11.27
CA ILE A 10 -7.37 4.06 -11.15
C ILE A 10 -6.06 4.82 -11.34
N ARG A 11 -5.99 5.73 -12.33
CA ARG A 11 -4.80 6.55 -12.57
C ARG A 11 -4.49 7.46 -11.38
N GLU A 12 -5.50 8.11 -10.82
CA GLU A 12 -5.35 8.98 -9.65
C GLU A 12 -4.86 8.19 -8.42
N ALA A 13 -5.47 7.03 -8.15
CA ALA A 13 -5.06 6.14 -7.06
C ALA A 13 -3.61 5.67 -7.22
N ASN A 14 -3.24 5.26 -8.44
CA ASN A 14 -1.88 4.83 -8.77
C ASN A 14 -0.86 5.95 -8.53
N LEU A 15 -1.14 7.15 -9.03
CA LEU A 15 -0.24 8.30 -8.86
C LEU A 15 -0.10 8.68 -7.39
N ALA A 16 -1.20 8.74 -6.65
CA ALA A 16 -1.20 9.06 -5.22
C ALA A 16 -0.34 8.05 -4.44
N TYR A 17 -0.49 6.75 -4.73
CA TYR A 17 0.29 5.70 -4.07
C TYR A 17 1.78 5.81 -4.38
N LEU A 18 2.15 6.00 -5.66
CA LEU A 18 3.55 6.14 -6.08
C LEU A 18 4.24 7.36 -5.44
N LEU A 19 3.55 8.49 -5.36
CA LEU A 19 4.06 9.70 -4.70
C LEU A 19 4.23 9.50 -3.20
N LEU A 20 3.29 8.80 -2.55
CA LEU A 20 3.39 8.44 -1.14
C LEU A 20 4.59 7.51 -0.89
N ALA A 21 4.79 6.50 -1.73
CA ALA A 21 5.93 5.58 -1.63
C ALA A 21 7.26 6.33 -1.69
N GLN A 22 7.43 7.23 -2.66
CA GLN A 22 8.63 8.08 -2.73
C GLN A 22 8.81 8.98 -1.50
N ARG A 23 7.72 9.54 -0.96
CA ARG A 23 7.79 10.37 0.24
C ARG A 23 8.25 9.57 1.46
N LEU A 24 7.73 8.36 1.64
CA LEU A 24 8.13 7.47 2.73
C LEU A 24 9.62 7.09 2.59
N LEU A 25 10.05 6.68 1.39
CA LEU A 25 11.44 6.31 1.12
C LEU A 25 12.45 7.44 1.41
N ARG A 26 12.06 8.70 1.15
CA ARG A 26 12.89 9.87 1.47
C ARG A 26 12.92 10.21 2.97
N GLN A 27 11.88 9.85 3.71
CA GLN A 27 11.76 10.19 5.12
C GLN A 27 12.46 9.17 6.02
N ASP A 28 12.15 7.88 5.84
CA ASP A 28 12.82 6.77 6.52
C ASP A 28 12.74 5.54 5.62
N ARG A 29 13.88 5.14 5.04
CA ARG A 29 13.94 4.04 4.08
C ARG A 29 13.64 2.69 4.73
N ALA A 30 14.13 2.45 5.96
CA ALA A 30 13.93 1.18 6.64
C ALA A 30 12.45 0.98 7.00
N GLU A 31 11.83 2.05 7.52
CA GLU A 31 10.40 2.04 7.81
C GLU A 31 9.56 1.93 6.52
N ALA A 32 9.97 2.63 5.45
CA ALA A 32 9.27 2.59 4.17
C ALA A 32 9.27 1.19 3.54
N LEU A 33 10.39 0.47 3.53
CA LEU A 33 10.46 -0.91 3.02
C LEU A 33 9.45 -1.81 3.71
N TYR A 34 9.38 -1.74 5.04
CA TYR A 34 8.45 -2.52 5.83
C TYR A 34 6.98 -2.12 5.59
N ARG A 35 6.70 -0.82 5.49
CA ARG A 35 5.34 -0.31 5.23
C ARG A 35 4.85 -0.66 3.82
N LEU A 36 5.71 -0.49 2.83
CA LEU A 36 5.41 -0.74 1.42
C LEU A 36 5.40 -2.23 1.08
N GLY A 37 6.18 -3.05 1.81
CA GLY A 37 6.31 -4.49 1.52
C GLY A 37 6.98 -4.76 0.18
N VAL A 38 7.99 -3.96 -0.18
CA VAL A 38 8.75 -4.07 -1.43
C VAL A 38 10.21 -4.41 -1.14
N SER A 39 10.90 -5.02 -2.12
CA SER A 39 12.32 -5.30 -1.98
C SER A 39 13.17 -4.02 -2.05
N ASP A 40 14.41 -4.11 -1.57
CA ASP A 40 15.40 -3.04 -1.66
C ASP A 40 15.60 -2.53 -3.08
N GLU A 41 15.68 -3.43 -4.07
CA GLU A 41 15.89 -3.08 -5.47
C GLU A 41 14.70 -2.28 -6.04
N VAL A 42 13.47 -2.67 -5.67
CA VAL A 42 12.25 -1.95 -6.07
C VAL A 42 12.19 -0.59 -5.39
N ALA A 43 12.55 -0.50 -4.11
CA ALA A 43 12.62 0.76 -3.39
C ALA A 43 13.63 1.73 -4.02
N ASP A 44 14.80 1.24 -4.40
CA ASP A 44 15.83 2.06 -5.05
C ASP A 44 15.37 2.56 -6.42
N LEU A 45 14.71 1.71 -7.20
CA LEU A 45 14.10 2.12 -8.47
C LEU A 45 13.03 3.19 -8.23
N LEU A 46 12.09 2.96 -7.30
CA LEU A 46 11.01 3.89 -6.98
C LEU A 46 11.55 5.25 -6.54
N ALA A 47 12.62 5.29 -5.74
CA ALA A 47 13.24 6.53 -5.29
C ALA A 47 13.86 7.36 -6.43
N GLN A 48 14.29 6.72 -7.52
CA GLN A 48 14.94 7.36 -8.68
C GLN A 48 13.96 7.80 -9.77
N LEU A 49 12.71 7.35 -9.73
CA LEU A 49 11.71 7.71 -10.74
C LEU A 49 11.43 9.21 -10.75
N SER A 50 11.51 9.81 -11.93
CA SER A 50 11.06 11.18 -12.16
C SER A 50 9.54 11.29 -12.15
N THR A 51 9.02 12.49 -11.91
CA THR A 51 7.56 12.77 -11.97
C THR A 51 6.93 12.35 -13.28
N ALA A 52 7.61 12.56 -14.42
CA ALA A 52 7.12 12.14 -15.73
C ALA A 52 7.00 10.61 -15.84
N GLN A 53 7.95 9.86 -15.28
CA GLN A 53 7.88 8.40 -15.25
C GLN A 53 6.78 7.90 -14.33
N LEU A 54 6.57 8.54 -13.16
CA LEU A 54 5.45 8.21 -12.27
C LEU A 54 4.10 8.39 -12.96
N LEU A 55 3.91 9.53 -13.64
CA LEU A 55 2.68 9.81 -14.40
C LEU A 55 2.43 8.74 -15.46
N ARG A 56 3.47 8.33 -16.19
CA ARG A 56 3.38 7.27 -17.21
C ARG A 56 3.04 5.89 -16.61
N ILE A 57 3.55 5.56 -15.43
CA ILE A 57 3.19 4.31 -14.75
C ILE A 57 1.73 4.38 -14.27
N ALA A 58 1.32 5.53 -13.75
CA ALA A 58 -0.02 5.75 -13.23
C ALA A 58 -1.11 5.56 -14.29
N THR A 59 -0.84 5.83 -15.58
CA THR A 59 -1.80 5.60 -16.68
C THR A 59 -2.13 4.13 -16.95
N SER A 60 -1.48 3.18 -16.26
CA SER A 60 -1.85 1.76 -16.34
C SER A 60 -3.29 1.53 -15.88
N SER A 61 -4.01 0.65 -16.57
CA SER A 61 -5.37 0.22 -16.17
C SER A 61 -5.39 -0.75 -15.00
N GLN A 62 -4.22 -1.16 -14.50
CA GLN A 62 -4.07 -2.00 -13.33
C GLN A 62 -3.71 -1.15 -12.10
N LEU A 63 -4.27 -1.50 -10.95
CA LEU A 63 -3.89 -0.88 -9.68
C LEU A 63 -2.46 -1.27 -9.31
N MET A 64 -1.64 -0.27 -8.96
CA MET A 64 -0.26 -0.43 -8.49
C MET A 64 -0.21 -0.86 -7.02
N CYS A 65 -1.30 -0.65 -6.27
CA CYS A 65 -1.45 -1.07 -4.89
C CYS A 65 -2.62 -2.06 -4.73
N ARG A 66 -2.45 -3.06 -3.87
CA ARG A 66 -3.49 -4.01 -3.49
C ARG A 66 -3.78 -3.96 -2.00
N PHE A 67 -4.92 -4.49 -1.59
CA PHE A 67 -5.18 -4.73 -0.18
C PHE A 67 -4.14 -5.69 0.39
N ARG A 68 -3.52 -5.27 1.49
CA ARG A 68 -2.53 -6.07 2.22
C ARG A 68 -3.17 -7.25 2.95
N CYS A 69 -4.43 -7.11 3.35
CA CYS A 69 -5.21 -8.16 3.98
C CYS A 69 -6.44 -8.48 3.14
N ASP A 70 -6.50 -9.73 2.67
CA ASP A 70 -7.62 -10.29 1.92
C ASP A 70 -8.43 -11.28 2.78
N ASP A 71 -8.14 -11.36 4.08
CA ASP A 71 -8.87 -12.21 5.02
C ASP A 71 -10.07 -11.46 5.62
N ARG A 72 -11.27 -11.98 5.35
CA ARG A 72 -12.53 -11.48 5.91
C ARG A 72 -12.50 -11.38 7.44
N LEU A 73 -11.86 -12.30 8.15
CA LEU A 73 -11.77 -12.26 9.61
C LEU A 73 -11.04 -11.01 10.10
N VAL A 74 -9.98 -10.59 9.40
CA VAL A 74 -9.25 -9.36 9.72
C VAL A 74 -10.15 -8.15 9.54
N TRP A 75 -10.92 -8.10 8.44
CA TRP A 75 -11.89 -7.03 8.20
C TRP A 75 -13.01 -7.02 9.24
N ASP A 76 -13.55 -8.19 9.58
CA ASP A 76 -14.56 -8.35 10.64
C ASP A 76 -14.04 -7.83 11.99
N LEU A 77 -12.79 -8.10 12.35
CA LEU A 77 -12.16 -7.62 13.59
C LEU A 77 -11.92 -6.10 13.58
N LEU A 78 -11.54 -5.53 12.43
CA LEU A 78 -11.36 -4.08 12.27
C LEU A 78 -12.68 -3.31 12.39
N VAL A 79 -13.77 -3.88 11.87
CA VAL A 79 -15.10 -3.25 11.87
C VAL A 79 -15.86 -3.50 13.17
N LYS A 80 -15.74 -4.69 13.79
CA LYS A 80 -16.46 -5.03 15.03
C LYS A 80 -15.81 -4.35 16.24
N HIS A 81 -16.47 -3.32 16.75
CA HIS A 81 -16.11 -2.66 18.00
C HIS A 81 -16.29 -3.57 19.23
N ALA A 82 -15.27 -4.33 19.63
CA ALA A 82 -15.18 -4.81 21.01
C ALA A 82 -14.86 -3.62 21.92
N LYS A 83 -15.67 -3.34 22.94
CA LYS A 83 -15.72 -2.09 23.76
C LYS A 83 -14.39 -1.58 24.37
N ASP A 84 -13.25 -2.24 24.16
CA ASP A 84 -11.97 -1.88 24.75
C ASP A 84 -10.95 -1.38 23.69
N LYS A 85 -10.56 -0.10 23.80
CA LYS A 85 -9.82 0.63 22.76
C LYS A 85 -8.31 0.33 22.75
N GLY A 86 -7.73 -0.10 23.86
CA GLY A 86 -6.27 -0.23 24.02
C GLY A 86 -5.64 -1.49 23.41
N VAL A 87 -6.36 -2.61 23.42
CA VAL A 87 -5.81 -3.94 23.07
C VAL A 87 -5.90 -4.21 21.55
N ARG A 88 -6.78 -3.51 20.82
CA ARG A 88 -7.10 -3.77 19.40
C ARG A 88 -6.06 -3.29 18.40
N GLY A 89 -5.46 -2.12 18.62
CA GLY A 89 -4.43 -1.57 17.72
C GLY A 89 -3.23 -2.50 17.60
N VAL A 90 -2.89 -3.17 18.71
CA VAL A 90 -1.81 -4.16 18.77
C VAL A 90 -2.19 -5.45 18.05
N HIS A 91 -3.38 -6.04 18.27
CA HIS A 91 -3.78 -7.26 17.56
C HIS A 91 -3.94 -7.08 16.05
N ALA A 92 -4.53 -5.96 15.61
CA ALA A 92 -4.64 -5.65 14.19
C ALA A 92 -3.26 -5.41 13.56
N ALA A 93 -2.37 -4.67 14.24
CA ALA A 93 -0.99 -4.48 13.79
C ALA A 93 -0.22 -5.82 13.72
N ILE A 94 -0.37 -6.70 14.72
CA ILE A 94 0.25 -8.03 14.73
C ILE A 94 -0.26 -8.89 13.56
N LEU A 95 -1.57 -8.96 13.33
CA LEU A 95 -2.15 -9.73 12.22
C LEU A 95 -1.73 -9.19 10.85
N MET A 96 -1.72 -7.87 10.71
CA MET A 96 -1.24 -7.18 9.51
C MET A 96 0.25 -7.44 9.25
N ASN A 97 1.03 -7.71 10.31
CA ASN A 97 2.44 -8.07 10.21
C ASN A 97 2.70 -9.54 9.98
N SER A 98 1.89 -10.43 10.55
CA SER A 98 2.01 -11.87 10.29
C SER A 98 1.65 -12.20 8.84
N ALA A 99 0.70 -11.46 8.24
CA ALA A 99 0.38 -11.57 6.82
C ALA A 99 1.55 -11.16 5.92
N LEU A 100 2.38 -10.19 6.33
CA LEU A 100 3.64 -9.87 5.63
C LEU A 100 4.66 -11.00 5.72
N ALA A 101 4.83 -11.58 6.90
CA ALA A 101 5.85 -12.59 7.16
C ALA A 101 5.62 -13.88 6.36
N GLN A 102 4.39 -14.15 5.92
CA GLN A 102 4.05 -15.31 5.08
C GLN A 102 4.24 -15.05 3.58
N ALA A 103 4.45 -13.80 3.17
CA ALA A 103 4.64 -13.40 1.77
C ALA A 103 6.11 -13.10 1.40
N ALA A 104 7.04 -13.33 2.33
CA ALA A 104 8.48 -13.15 2.17
C ALA A 104 9.20 -14.49 1.96
#